data_AF-A0A0F9FDQ4-F1
#
_entry.id   AF-A0A0F9FDQ4-F1
#
_cell.length_a   1.000
_cell.length_b   1.000
_cell.length_c   1.000
_cell.angle_alpha   90.00
_cell.angle_beta   90.00
_cell.angle_gamma   90.00
#
_symmetry.space_group_name_H-M   'P 1'
#
loop_
_entity.id
_entity.type
_entity.pdbx_description
1 polymer ?
#
loop_
_entity_poly.entity_id
_entity_poly.type
_entity_poly.pdbx_seq_one_letter_code
_entity_poly.pdbx_strand_id
1 'polypeptide(L)'
;MGFDFGKFEEDGLSEAFVEWLVEEEWVAGGAQFGRLWDYYDNPMRQVMQGRNGGDNASESGRNYVQAQEVGLPARITGVVYSRSNGAEGGRSVPDIQRKEVVIENDIAWRINAMVDFLFGKGVQLISKSPQVSKRREIEKIMKAVFSANGGNGFF
;
A
#
# COMPACT_ATOMS: atom_id res chain seq x y z
N MET A 1 16.63 -8.74 14.94
CA MET A 1 15.54 -8.42 15.88
C MET A 1 14.58 -9.59 15.74
N GLY A 2 14.62 -10.59 16.62
CA GLY A 2 13.94 -11.87 16.36
C GLY A 2 12.42 -11.76 16.50
N PHE A 3 11.70 -12.40 15.57
CA PHE A 3 10.27 -12.64 15.74
C PHE A 3 10.05 -13.64 16.90
N ASP A 4 8.93 -13.50 17.61
CA ASP A 4 8.54 -14.37 18.72
C ASP A 4 7.10 -14.83 18.43
N PHE A 5 7.00 -16.02 17.84
CA PHE A 5 5.77 -16.66 17.44
C PHE A 5 5.39 -17.81 18.37
N GLY A 6 5.91 -17.84 19.61
CA GLY A 6 5.57 -18.88 20.60
C GLY A 6 4.06 -19.01 20.88
N LYS A 7 3.25 -18.00 20.52
CA LYS A 7 1.77 -18.03 20.59
C LYS A 7 1.09 -18.75 19.42
N PHE A 8 1.83 -19.05 18.36
CA PHE A 8 1.36 -19.68 17.12
C PHE A 8 2.02 -21.06 16.89
N GLU A 9 2.63 -21.66 17.93
CA GLU A 9 3.28 -22.98 17.84
C GLU A 9 2.32 -24.06 17.32
N GLU A 10 1.04 -24.00 17.71
CA GLU A 10 0.01 -24.95 17.25
C GLU A 10 -0.28 -24.82 15.74
N ASP A 11 -0.05 -23.66 15.15
CA ASP A 11 -0.29 -23.37 13.72
C ASP A 11 0.95 -23.63 12.85
N GLY A 12 2.08 -24.04 13.44
CA GLY A 12 3.31 -24.37 12.73
C GLY A 12 4.02 -23.17 12.09
N LEU A 13 3.71 -21.95 12.54
CA LEU A 13 4.32 -20.73 12.00
C LEU A 13 5.77 -20.59 12.49
N SER A 14 6.73 -20.84 11.60
CA SER A 14 8.16 -20.79 11.92
C SER A 14 8.73 -19.37 11.82
N GLU A 15 9.38 -18.91 12.90
CA GLU A 15 10.11 -17.64 12.94
C GLU A 15 11.20 -17.58 11.87
N ALA A 16 11.97 -18.67 11.74
CA ALA A 16 13.03 -18.78 10.74
C ALA A 16 12.49 -18.72 9.30
N PHE A 17 11.28 -19.26 9.06
CA PHE A 17 10.66 -19.17 7.74
C PHE A 17 10.22 -17.74 7.40
N VAL A 18 9.64 -17.01 8.36
CA VAL A 18 9.28 -15.61 8.16
C VAL A 18 10.53 -14.74 7.98
N GLU A 19 11.59 -15.00 8.75
CA GLU A 19 12.87 -14.31 8.58
C GLU A 19 13.45 -14.57 7.18
N TRP A 20 13.44 -15.81 6.70
CA TRP A 20 13.82 -16.14 5.32
C TRP A 20 12.96 -15.43 4.27
N LEU A 21 11.63 -15.37 4.45
CA LEU A 21 10.74 -14.63 3.55
C LEU A 21 11.08 -13.14 3.50
N VAL A 22 11.42 -12.54 4.65
CA VAL A 22 11.75 -11.11 4.77
C VAL A 22 13.14 -10.81 4.24
N GLU A 23 14.13 -11.67 4.46
CA GLU A 23 15.52 -11.38 4.08
C GLU A 23 15.83 -11.80 2.64
N GLU A 24 15.33 -12.95 2.19
CA GLU A 24 15.72 -13.56 0.92
C GLU A 24 14.62 -13.39 -0.15
N GLU A 25 13.36 -13.71 0.18
CA GLU A 25 12.28 -13.75 -0.82
C GLU A 25 11.69 -12.37 -1.13
N TRP A 26 11.75 -11.42 -0.17
CA TRP A 26 11.13 -10.10 -0.32
C TRP A 26 11.67 -9.34 -1.53
N VAL A 27 12.94 -9.52 -1.88
CA VAL A 27 13.57 -8.82 -3.02
C VAL A 27 12.92 -9.27 -4.34
N ALA A 28 12.65 -10.57 -4.48
CA ALA A 28 12.00 -11.12 -5.66
C ALA A 28 10.50 -10.75 -5.71
N GLY A 29 9.82 -10.79 -4.56
CA GLY A 29 8.37 -10.49 -4.46
C GLY A 29 8.02 -9.00 -4.38
N GLY A 30 8.96 -8.14 -3.98
CA GLY A 30 8.70 -6.77 -3.56
C GLY A 30 8.08 -5.90 -4.65
N ALA A 31 8.50 -6.08 -5.90
CA ALA A 31 7.90 -5.36 -7.02
C ALA A 31 6.43 -5.77 -7.27
N GLN A 32 6.10 -7.05 -7.06
CA GLN A 32 4.72 -7.53 -7.21
C GLN A 32 3.85 -7.08 -6.05
N PHE A 33 4.29 -7.27 -4.80
CA PHE A 33 3.54 -6.84 -3.63
C PHE A 33 3.41 -5.33 -3.55
N GLY A 34 4.44 -4.58 -3.94
CA GLY A 34 4.37 -3.12 -4.05
C GLY A 34 3.31 -2.66 -5.03
N ARG A 35 3.16 -3.34 -6.19
CA ARG A 35 2.06 -3.03 -7.13
C ARG A 35 0.68 -3.36 -6.56
N LEU A 36 0.54 -4.46 -5.84
CA LEU A 36 -0.74 -4.81 -5.19
C LEU A 36 -1.08 -3.81 -4.08
N TRP A 37 -0.07 -3.37 -3.32
CA TRP A 37 -0.21 -2.34 -2.32
C TRP A 37 -0.60 -1.00 -2.94
N ASP A 38 0.10 -0.58 -4.01
CA ASP A 38 -0.26 0.62 -4.78
C ASP A 38 -1.69 0.50 -5.33
N TYR A 39 -2.08 -0.66 -5.86
CA TYR A 39 -3.44 -0.87 -6.34
C TYR A 39 -4.48 -0.75 -5.22
N TYR A 40 -4.17 -1.27 -4.04
CA TYR A 40 -4.99 -1.17 -2.85
C TYR A 40 -5.12 0.28 -2.35
N ASP A 41 -4.01 0.94 -2.06
CA ASP A 41 -3.96 2.31 -1.53
C ASP A 41 -4.41 3.35 -2.57
N ASN A 42 -4.24 2.99 -3.84
CA ASN A 42 -4.57 3.78 -5.03
C ASN A 42 -4.02 5.22 -4.99
N PRO A 43 -2.71 5.42 -4.76
CA PRO A 43 -2.14 6.74 -4.62
C PRO A 43 -2.24 7.52 -5.94
N MET A 44 -2.51 8.83 -5.83
CA MET A 44 -2.43 9.74 -6.96
C MET A 44 -0.97 10.14 -7.19
N ARG A 45 -0.37 9.65 -8.28
CA ARG A 45 1.01 10.02 -8.66
C ARG A 45 0.96 11.07 -9.76
N GLN A 46 1.66 12.18 -9.55
CA GLN A 46 1.76 13.21 -10.59
C GLN A 46 2.48 12.65 -11.82
N VAL A 47 1.91 12.87 -13.00
CA VAL A 47 2.59 12.57 -14.25
C VAL A 47 3.33 13.83 -14.66
N MET A 48 4.67 13.81 -14.62
CA MET A 48 5.45 14.88 -15.21
C MET A 48 5.17 14.91 -16.72
N GLN A 49 4.45 15.92 -17.18
CA GLN A 49 4.37 16.28 -18.60
C GLN A 49 5.81 16.47 -19.11
N GLY A 50 6.25 15.62 -20.06
CA GLY A 50 7.47 15.93 -20.81
C GLY A 50 8.38 14.78 -21.23
N ARG A 51 8.05 13.49 -21.05
CA ARG A 51 8.98 12.42 -21.48
C ARG A 51 8.68 11.68 -22.77
N ASN A 52 7.47 11.78 -23.33
CA ASN A 52 7.16 11.25 -24.67
C ASN A 52 6.24 12.24 -25.39
N GLY A 53 6.81 13.01 -26.31
CA GLY A 53 6.12 14.06 -27.08
C GLY A 53 4.95 13.53 -27.90
N GLY A 54 3.74 13.71 -27.38
CA GLY A 54 2.51 13.73 -28.14
C GLY A 54 1.76 15.01 -27.80
N ASP A 55 1.61 15.88 -28.79
CA ASP A 55 0.96 17.21 -28.73
C ASP A 55 -0.54 17.18 -28.39
N ASN A 56 -1.04 16.07 -27.86
CA ASN A 56 -2.42 15.91 -27.42
C ASN A 56 -2.43 15.63 -25.92
N ALA A 57 -1.97 16.61 -25.14
CA ALA A 57 -2.44 16.75 -23.77
C ALA A 57 -3.95 16.94 -23.86
N SER A 58 -4.71 15.87 -23.59
CA SER A 58 -6.16 15.99 -23.41
C SER A 58 -6.40 17.17 -22.46
N GLU A 59 -7.12 18.20 -22.91
CA GLU A 59 -7.52 19.35 -22.07
C GLU A 59 -8.34 18.92 -20.84
N SER A 60 -8.81 17.66 -20.83
CA SER A 60 -9.54 16.97 -19.76
C SER A 60 -8.65 16.05 -18.89
N GLY A 61 -7.37 15.88 -19.23
CA GLY A 61 -6.44 14.99 -18.54
C GLY A 61 -5.95 15.58 -17.22
N ARG A 62 -6.28 14.92 -16.11
CA ARG A 62 -5.71 15.27 -14.79
C ARG A 62 -4.19 15.09 -14.82
N ASN A 63 -3.45 15.94 -14.09
CA ASN A 63 -1.98 15.87 -13.99
C ASN A 63 -1.48 14.71 -13.11
N TYR A 64 -2.30 13.69 -12.90
CA TYR A 64 -1.99 12.52 -12.10
C TYR A 64 -2.58 11.25 -12.72
N VAL A 65 -1.97 10.13 -12.35
CA VAL A 65 -2.48 8.79 -12.61
C VAL A 65 -2.63 8.07 -11.28
N GLN A 66 -3.74 7.37 -11.13
CA GLN A 66 -3.99 6.48 -10.01
C GLN A 66 -3.47 5.07 -10.31
N ALA A 67 -2.98 4.37 -9.29
CA ALA A 67 -2.39 3.04 -9.47
C ALA A 67 -3.38 2.00 -10.06
N GLN A 68 -4.67 2.11 -9.77
CA GLN A 68 -5.69 1.22 -10.34
C GLN A 68 -5.88 1.40 -11.85
N GLU A 69 -5.48 2.55 -12.40
CA GLU A 69 -5.55 2.78 -13.85
C GLU A 69 -4.52 1.95 -14.63
N VAL A 70 -3.46 1.46 -13.98
CA VAL A 70 -2.44 0.61 -14.61
C VAL A 70 -3.04 -0.70 -15.13
N GLY A 71 -4.09 -1.18 -14.46
CA GLY A 71 -4.83 -2.39 -14.85
C GLY A 71 -5.88 -2.13 -15.94
N LEU A 72 -6.15 -0.87 -16.31
CA LEU A 72 -7.16 -0.56 -17.30
C LEU A 72 -6.64 -0.77 -18.73
N PRO A 73 -7.52 -1.18 -19.66
CA PRO A 73 -7.14 -1.39 -21.04
C PRO A 73 -6.77 -0.08 -21.74
N ALA A 74 -5.79 -0.14 -22.65
CA ALA A 74 -5.28 1.02 -23.38
C ALA A 74 -6.35 1.81 -24.16
N ARG A 75 -7.45 1.16 -24.57
CA ARG A 75 -8.60 1.85 -25.21
C ARG A 75 -9.29 2.89 -24.32
N ILE A 76 -8.99 2.92 -23.02
CA ILE A 76 -9.48 3.88 -22.03
C ILE A 76 -8.38 4.87 -21.67
N THR A 77 -7.19 4.36 -21.33
CA THR A 77 -6.09 5.16 -20.78
C THR A 77 -5.19 5.80 -21.83
N GLY A 78 -5.19 5.29 -23.07
CA GLY A 78 -4.23 5.64 -24.11
C GLY A 78 -2.82 5.07 -23.86
N VAL A 79 -2.65 4.22 -22.84
CA VAL A 79 -1.34 3.74 -22.36
C VAL A 79 -1.36 2.24 -22.12
N VAL A 80 -0.29 1.54 -22.50
CA VAL A 80 -0.05 0.15 -22.14
C VAL A 80 1.03 0.10 -21.05
N TYR A 81 0.73 -0.58 -19.96
CA TYR A 81 1.66 -0.83 -18.87
C TYR A 81 2.24 -2.24 -18.98
N SER A 82 3.53 -2.39 -18.69
CA SER A 82 4.16 -3.71 -18.59
C SER A 82 4.13 -4.19 -17.14
N ARG A 83 4.13 -5.52 -16.95
CA ARG A 83 4.17 -6.15 -15.62
C ARG A 83 5.35 -5.67 -14.77
N SER A 84 6.44 -5.24 -15.39
CA SER A 84 7.67 -4.84 -14.71
C SER A 84 7.72 -3.36 -14.31
N ASN A 85 6.96 -2.45 -14.94
CA ASN A 85 7.28 -1.01 -14.86
C ASN A 85 6.25 -0.14 -14.12
N GLY A 86 5.20 -0.72 -13.51
CA GLY A 86 4.23 0.02 -12.69
C GLY A 86 3.58 1.21 -13.41
N ALA A 87 3.08 2.19 -12.65
CA ALA A 87 2.40 3.38 -13.19
C ALA A 87 3.33 4.34 -13.95
N GLU A 88 4.64 4.28 -13.70
CA GLU A 88 5.62 5.23 -14.24
C GLU A 88 6.24 4.77 -15.57
N GLY A 89 6.11 3.50 -15.94
CA GLY A 89 6.67 2.96 -17.19
C GLY A 89 5.63 2.60 -18.25
N GLY A 90 4.51 3.30 -18.28
CA GLY A 90 3.50 3.20 -19.33
C GLY A 90 4.02 3.69 -20.68
N ARG A 91 3.60 3.03 -21.77
CA ARG A 91 3.88 3.46 -23.16
C ARG A 91 2.60 3.93 -23.83
N SER A 92 2.62 5.13 -24.40
CA SER A 92 1.49 5.68 -25.15
C SER A 92 1.18 4.85 -26.38
N VAL A 93 -0.10 4.64 -26.66
CA VAL A 93 -0.58 4.00 -27.88
C VAL A 93 -0.95 5.09 -28.89
N PRO A 94 -0.40 5.06 -30.11
CA PRO A 94 -0.77 6.02 -31.16
C PRO A 94 -2.28 6.01 -31.41
N ASP A 95 -2.82 7.17 -31.78
CA ASP A 95 -4.23 7.36 -32.19
C ASP A 95 -5.29 7.04 -31.13
N ILE A 96 -4.89 6.79 -29.87
CA ILE A 96 -5.82 6.61 -28.75
C ILE A 96 -5.68 7.76 -27.77
N GLN A 97 -6.74 8.54 -27.63
CA GLN A 97 -6.85 9.58 -26.61
C GLN A 97 -7.28 9.00 -25.26
N ARG A 98 -6.69 9.53 -24.19
CA ARG A 98 -7.10 9.22 -22.83
C ARG A 98 -8.52 9.75 -22.57
N LYS A 99 -9.39 8.87 -22.09
CA LYS A 99 -10.73 9.21 -21.60
C LYS A 99 -10.67 9.66 -20.14
N GLU A 100 -11.70 10.36 -19.67
CA GLU A 100 -11.85 10.59 -18.23
C GLU A 100 -12.01 9.24 -17.52
N VAL A 101 -11.23 9.07 -16.44
CA VAL A 101 -11.30 7.90 -15.58
C VAL A 101 -11.63 8.38 -14.17
N VAL A 102 -12.70 7.82 -13.62
CA VAL A 102 -13.07 7.98 -12.22
C VAL A 102 -12.96 6.61 -11.57
N ILE A 103 -12.13 6.52 -10.54
CA ILE A 103 -11.93 5.30 -9.78
C ILE A 103 -12.63 5.44 -8.43
N GLU A 104 -13.54 4.53 -8.14
CA GLU A 104 -14.10 4.30 -6.81
C GLU A 104 -13.31 3.17 -6.14
N ASN A 105 -12.54 3.50 -5.10
CA ASN A 105 -11.66 2.52 -4.43
C ASN A 105 -12.42 1.62 -3.44
N ASP A 106 -13.37 0.84 -3.95
CA ASP A 106 -14.23 -0.04 -3.14
C ASP A 106 -13.43 -1.18 -2.48
N ILE A 107 -12.30 -1.61 -3.06
CA ILE A 107 -11.45 -2.66 -2.46
C ILE A 107 -10.79 -2.20 -1.16
N ALA A 108 -10.25 -0.98 -1.11
CA ALA A 108 -9.70 -0.43 0.13
C ALA A 108 -10.78 -0.29 1.19
N TRP A 109 -11.94 0.25 0.80
CA TRP A 109 -13.07 0.39 1.70
C TRP A 109 -13.52 -0.95 2.30
N ARG A 110 -13.64 -2.01 1.48
CA ARG A 110 -14.02 -3.34 1.95
C ARG A 110 -12.99 -3.96 2.90
N ILE A 111 -11.71 -3.87 2.56
CA ILE A 111 -10.64 -4.43 3.41
C ILE A 111 -10.57 -3.69 4.74
N ASN A 112 -10.61 -2.35 4.73
CA ASN A 112 -10.63 -1.55 5.95
C ASN A 112 -11.85 -1.87 6.81
N ALA A 113 -13.04 -1.95 6.21
CA ALA A 113 -14.25 -2.36 6.92
C ALA A 113 -14.09 -3.76 7.51
N MET A 114 -13.55 -4.73 6.77
CA MET A 114 -13.30 -6.08 7.29
C MET A 114 -12.31 -6.07 8.46
N VAL A 115 -11.22 -5.30 8.37
CA VAL A 115 -10.25 -5.12 9.45
C VAL A 115 -10.94 -4.51 10.67
N ASP A 116 -11.74 -3.47 10.51
CA ASP A 116 -12.48 -2.83 11.60
C ASP A 116 -13.47 -3.79 12.27
N PHE A 117 -14.16 -4.63 11.50
CA PHE A 117 -15.10 -5.62 12.03
C PHE A 117 -14.39 -6.80 12.72
N LEU A 118 -13.29 -7.30 12.16
CA LEU A 118 -12.53 -8.43 12.70
C LEU A 118 -11.74 -8.02 13.96
N PHE A 119 -11.17 -6.81 13.93
CA PHE A 119 -10.42 -6.23 15.04
C PHE A 119 -11.26 -5.13 15.69
N GLY A 120 -12.44 -5.49 16.22
CA GLY A 120 -13.33 -4.57 16.94
C GLY A 120 -12.74 -3.95 18.23
N LYS A 121 -11.45 -4.15 18.51
CA LYS A 121 -10.67 -3.48 19.54
C LYS A 121 -9.36 -2.98 18.93
N GLY A 122 -9.08 -1.68 19.10
CA GLY A 122 -7.85 -1.06 18.61
C GLY A 122 -6.58 -1.70 19.17
N VAL A 123 -5.48 -1.56 18.43
CA VAL A 123 -4.19 -2.18 18.75
C VAL A 123 -3.66 -1.70 20.10
N GLN A 124 -3.35 -2.63 21.00
CA GLN A 124 -2.71 -2.29 22.26
C GLN A 124 -1.19 -2.38 22.14
N LEU A 125 -0.52 -1.27 22.45
CA LEU A 125 0.93 -1.23 22.57
C LEU A 125 1.31 -1.52 24.02
N ILE A 126 2.04 -2.63 24.20
CA ILE A 126 2.49 -3.11 25.52
C ILE A 126 4.02 -3.10 25.52
N SER A 127 4.63 -2.47 26.52
CA SER A 127 6.09 -2.45 26.63
C SER A 127 6.59 -3.75 27.29
N LYS A 128 7.55 -4.42 26.64
CA LYS A 128 8.22 -5.62 27.19
C LYS A 128 9.29 -5.30 28.26
N SER A 129 9.41 -4.03 28.70
CA SER A 129 10.38 -3.63 29.74
C SER A 129 10.19 -4.44 31.03
N PRO A 130 11.26 -5.00 31.63
CA PRO A 130 11.17 -5.75 32.89
C PRO A 130 10.87 -4.83 34.09
N GLN A 131 11.21 -3.54 33.99
CA GLN A 131 10.91 -2.55 35.02
C GLN A 131 9.51 -1.96 34.82
N VAL A 132 8.67 -2.07 35.84
CA VAL A 132 7.25 -1.65 35.80
C VAL A 132 7.10 -0.14 35.60
N SER A 133 7.93 0.67 36.25
CA SER A 133 7.91 2.14 36.11
C SER A 133 8.19 2.54 34.66
N LYS A 134 9.28 2.03 34.09
CA LYS A 134 9.68 2.28 32.70
C LYS A 134 8.65 1.77 31.69
N ARG A 135 8.03 0.61 31.95
CA ARG A 135 6.95 0.07 31.11
C ARG A 135 5.78 1.05 31.01
N ARG A 136 5.28 1.52 32.16
CA ARG A 136 4.16 2.46 32.24
C ARG A 136 4.48 3.79 31.56
N GLU A 137 5.70 4.28 31.73
CA GLU A 137 6.14 5.53 31.12
C GLU A 137 6.17 5.43 29.59
N ILE A 138 6.78 4.37 29.04
CA ILE A 138 6.79 4.11 27.59
C ILE A 138 5.36 4.02 27.06
N GLU A 139 4.51 3.21 27.67
CA GLU A 139 3.12 3.04 27.22
C GLU A 139 2.32 4.35 27.27
N LYS A 140 2.54 5.18 28.29
CA LYS A 140 1.90 6.50 28.41
C LYS A 140 2.33 7.44 27.28
N ILE A 141 3.64 7.50 27.00
CA ILE A 141 4.19 8.35 25.93
C ILE A 141 3.64 7.90 24.58
N MET A 142 3.72 6.59 24.27
CA MET A 142 3.23 6.07 23.00
C MET A 142 1.74 6.33 22.81
N LYS A 143 0.92 6.10 23.84
CA LYS A 143 -0.52 6.42 23.80
C LYS A 143 -0.76 7.90 23.52
N ALA A 144 -0.02 8.80 24.16
CA ALA A 144 -0.17 10.23 23.93
C ALA A 144 0.19 10.63 22.49
N VAL A 145 1.27 10.08 21.94
CA VAL A 145 1.69 10.32 20.55
C VAL A 145 0.62 9.84 19.59
N PHE A 146 0.14 8.60 19.70
CA PHE A 146 -0.87 8.08 18.79
C PHE A 146 -2.19 8.84 18.90
N SER A 147 -2.67 9.13 20.12
CA SER A 147 -3.89 9.94 20.31
C SER A 147 -3.81 11.32 19.67
N ALA A 148 -2.62 11.94 19.65
CA ALA A 148 -2.40 13.23 18.98
C ALA A 148 -2.37 13.13 17.45
N ASN A 149 -2.15 11.93 16.89
CA ASN A 149 -1.97 11.68 15.45
C ASN A 149 -3.10 10.83 14.84
N GLY A 150 -4.31 10.89 15.40
CA GLY A 150 -5.49 10.20 14.87
C GLY A 150 -5.86 8.90 15.61
N GLY A 151 -5.02 8.41 16.51
CA GLY A 151 -5.28 7.22 17.32
C GLY A 151 -4.41 6.03 16.95
N ASN A 152 -4.69 4.88 17.57
CA ASN A 152 -4.03 3.58 17.39
C ASN A 152 -4.86 2.62 16.53
N GLY A 153 -5.71 3.16 15.65
CA GLY A 153 -6.48 2.39 14.68
C GLY A 153 -5.66 2.04 13.45
N PHE A 154 -6.10 1.01 12.73
CA PHE A 154 -5.71 0.83 11.34
C PHE A 154 -6.58 1.80 10.51
N PHE A 155 -5.98 2.64 9.69
CA PHE A 155 -6.70 3.48 8.72
C PHE A 155 -6.43 2.93 7.32
#